data_AF-A0A9W4WL05-F1
#
_entry.id   AF-A0A9W4WL05-F1
#
_cell.length_a   1.000
_cell.length_b   1.000
_cell.length_c   1.000
_cell.angle_alpha   90.00
_cell.angle_beta   90.00
_cell.angle_gamma   90.00
#
_symmetry.space_group_name_H-M   'P 1'
#
loop_
_entity.id
_entity.type
_entity.pdbx_description
1 polymer ?
#
loop_
_entity_poly.entity_id
_entity_poly.type
_entity_poly.pdbx_seq_one_letter_code
_entity_poly.pdbx_strand_id
1 'polypeptide(L)'
;MGGDDKAGCFNEYYDVHLTPETYSEFLNENILFSPILLINKEGEKVVVNRQQALKQAKEAGLDLLCVAPLATPPVCKLVNYYQISKQQKRKKKDQKEKAINISFNIEKNDLEVKLNKVHG
;
A
#
# COMPACT_ATOMS: atom_id res chain seq x y z
N MET A 1 23.96 17.74 16.41
CA MET A 1 23.15 18.76 15.73
C MET A 1 22.81 18.17 14.38
N GLY A 2 21.59 17.70 14.10
CA GLY A 2 20.28 18.28 14.38
C GLY A 2 19.64 18.54 13.01
N GLY A 3 18.44 17.99 12.77
CA GLY A 3 17.83 17.83 11.44
C GLY A 3 17.22 16.43 11.34
N ASP A 4 16.15 16.08 12.07
CA ASP A 4 14.75 16.43 11.72
C ASP A 4 14.50 15.89 10.31
N ASP A 5 13.98 14.67 10.14
CA ASP A 5 12.54 14.45 10.11
C ASP A 5 12.17 13.10 10.73
N LYS A 6 11.56 13.14 11.91
CA LYS A 6 10.67 12.07 12.35
C LYS A 6 9.57 12.01 11.29
N ALA A 7 9.69 11.10 10.32
CA ALA A 7 8.55 10.57 9.61
C ALA A 7 7.64 9.97 10.68
N GLY A 8 6.73 10.82 11.16
CA GLY A 8 5.90 10.57 12.31
C GLY A 8 5.18 9.25 12.13
N CYS A 9 5.14 8.48 13.21
CA CYS A 9 4.24 7.37 13.42
C CYS A 9 2.88 7.65 12.79
N PHE A 10 2.61 7.08 11.61
CA PHE A 10 1.26 7.08 11.07
C PHE A 10 1.03 5.73 10.37
N ASN A 11 0.04 5.00 10.89
CA ASN A 11 -0.66 3.86 10.30
C ASN A 11 -0.23 2.41 10.61
N GLU A 12 0.31 2.11 11.78
CA GLU A 12 0.38 0.69 12.23
C GLU A 12 -0.92 0.20 12.93
N TYR A 13 -1.89 1.09 13.18
CA TYR A 13 -3.15 0.75 13.88
C TYR A 13 -4.33 0.40 12.95
N TYR A 14 -4.17 0.51 11.63
CA TYR A 14 -5.25 0.23 10.66
C TYR A 14 -5.01 -1.02 9.81
N ASP A 15 -4.01 -1.84 10.15
CA ASP A 15 -3.77 -3.12 9.49
C ASP A 15 -4.67 -4.20 10.10
N VAL A 16 -5.97 -4.11 9.83
CA VAL A 16 -6.69 -5.36 9.56
C VAL A 16 -6.25 -5.76 8.17
N HIS A 17 -5.84 -7.03 7.98
CA HIS A 17 -5.41 -7.58 6.70
C HIS A 17 -6.54 -7.52 5.65
N LEU A 18 -6.86 -6.32 5.16
CA LEU A 18 -7.73 -6.09 4.02
C LEU A 18 -6.92 -6.51 2.80
N THR A 19 -7.19 -7.73 2.36
CA THR A 19 -6.65 -8.27 1.13
C THR A 19 -7.27 -7.51 -0.06
N PRO A 20 -6.52 -7.29 -1.17
CA PRO A 20 -7.02 -6.62 -2.39
C PRO A 20 -8.39 -7.11 -2.89
N GLU A 21 -8.71 -8.39 -2.62
CA GLU A 21 -9.97 -9.06 -2.94
C GLU A 21 -11.17 -8.60 -2.08
N THR A 22 -10.95 -8.27 -0.80
CA THR A 22 -12.03 -7.90 0.15
C THR A 22 -12.33 -6.39 0.17
N TYR A 23 -11.47 -5.55 -0.41
CA TYR A 23 -11.72 -4.10 -0.52
C TYR A 23 -13.03 -3.75 -1.24
N SER A 24 -13.52 -4.63 -2.12
CA SER A 24 -14.77 -4.41 -2.84
C SER A 24 -16.01 -4.40 -1.93
N GLU A 25 -15.99 -5.18 -0.85
CA GLU A 25 -17.08 -5.29 0.12
C GLU A 25 -17.20 -4.05 1.02
N PHE A 26 -16.12 -3.27 1.14
CA PHE A 26 -16.04 -2.10 2.00
C PHE A 26 -15.79 -0.79 1.24
N LEU A 27 -16.43 -0.67 0.07
CA LEU A 27 -16.28 0.45 -0.84
C LEU A 27 -17.62 1.15 -1.10
N ASN A 28 -17.61 2.49 -1.06
CA ASN A 28 -18.73 3.34 -1.43
C ASN A 28 -20.04 2.87 -0.78
N GLU A 29 -21.06 2.60 -1.59
CA GLU A 29 -22.41 2.21 -1.14
C GLU A 29 -22.43 0.91 -0.33
N ASN A 30 -21.43 0.02 -0.49
CA ASN A 30 -21.37 -1.27 0.21
C ASN A 30 -21.07 -1.10 1.71
N ILE A 31 -20.60 0.07 2.13
CA ILE A 31 -20.42 0.41 3.54
C ILE A 31 -21.79 0.61 4.18
N LEU A 32 -22.24 -0.33 5.01
CA LEU A 32 -23.57 -0.28 5.65
C LEU A 32 -23.58 0.27 7.08
N PHE A 33 -22.41 0.45 7.69
CA PHE A 33 -22.28 0.88 9.09
C PHE A 33 -22.33 2.41 9.25
N SER A 34 -22.86 2.85 10.39
CA SER A 34 -22.92 4.26 10.79
C SER A 34 -23.07 4.36 12.32
N PRO A 35 -22.48 5.36 13.01
CA PRO A 35 -21.59 6.41 12.50
C PRO A 35 -20.21 5.87 12.10
N ILE A 36 -19.49 6.62 11.26
CA ILE A 36 -18.14 6.27 10.79
C ILE A 36 -17.15 7.39 11.08
N LEU A 37 -15.89 7.03 11.34
CA LEU A 37 -14.79 7.98 11.40
C LEU A 37 -14.24 8.18 9.99
N LEU A 38 -14.55 9.31 9.39
CA LEU A 38 -14.07 9.68 8.06
C LEU A 38 -12.73 10.41 8.14
N ILE A 39 -11.77 9.95 7.35
CA ILE A 39 -10.49 10.61 7.11
C ILE A 39 -10.54 11.24 5.71
N ASN A 40 -10.47 12.57 5.65
CA ASN A 40 -10.47 13.28 4.38
C ASN A 40 -9.08 13.23 3.69
N LYS A 41 -8.97 13.89 2.52
CA LYS A 41 -7.71 13.97 1.76
C LYS A 41 -6.59 14.73 2.50
N GLU A 42 -6.95 15.63 3.40
CA GLU A 42 -6.05 16.46 4.21
C GLU A 42 -5.59 15.73 5.50
N GLY A 43 -6.17 14.56 5.78
CA GLY A 43 -5.86 13.76 6.97
C GLY A 43 -6.69 14.15 8.20
N GLU A 44 -7.64 15.07 8.06
CA GLU A 44 -8.57 15.45 9.13
C GLU A 44 -9.56 14.32 9.38
N LYS A 45 -9.87 14.11 10.67
CA LYS A 45 -10.74 13.05 11.14
C LYS A 45 -12.05 13.64 11.65
N VAL A 46 -13.17 13.20 11.09
CA VAL A 46 -14.49 13.66 11.48
C VAL A 46 -15.44 12.48 11.62
N VAL A 47 -16.23 12.45 12.69
CA VAL A 47 -17.29 11.45 12.86
C VAL A 47 -18.52 11.94 12.12
N VAL A 48 -18.96 11.18 11.13
CA VAL A 48 -20.10 11.52 10.27
C VAL A 48 -20.99 10.31 10.09
N ASN A 49 -22.22 10.55 9.63
CA ASN A 49 -23.07 9.46 9.19
C ASN A 49 -22.63 8.92 7.82
N ARG A 50 -23.13 7.73 7.46
CA ARG A 50 -22.83 7.07 6.18
C ARG A 50 -23.13 7.98 4.97
N GLN A 51 -24.28 8.64 4.98
CA GLN A 51 -24.74 9.47 3.85
C GLN A 51 -23.85 10.69 3.63
N GLN A 52 -23.41 11.34 4.71
CA GLN A 52 -22.50 12.48 4.67
C GLN A 52 -21.12 12.06 4.13
N ALA A 53 -20.61 10.90 4.56
CA ALA A 53 -19.34 10.39 4.04
C ALA A 53 -19.39 10.10 2.54
N LEU A 54 -20.47 9.45 2.06
CA LEU A 54 -20.70 9.21 0.64
C LEU A 54 -20.83 10.51 -0.16
N LYS A 55 -21.52 11.50 0.41
CA LYS A 55 -21.64 12.83 -0.21
C LYS A 55 -20.27 13.49 -0.35
N GLN A 56 -19.46 13.50 0.71
CA GLN A 56 -18.12 14.08 0.68
C GLN A 56 -17.19 13.36 -0.31
N ALA A 57 -17.28 12.04 -0.40
CA ALA A 57 -16.56 11.26 -1.41
C ALA A 57 -16.93 11.72 -2.83
N LYS A 58 -18.24 11.82 -3.11
CA LYS A 58 -18.76 12.27 -4.40
C LYS A 58 -18.38 13.72 -4.73
N GLU A 59 -18.46 14.63 -3.75
CA GLU A 59 -18.07 16.04 -3.90
C GLU A 59 -16.57 16.18 -4.18
N ALA A 60 -15.73 15.33 -3.60
CA ALA A 60 -14.29 15.30 -3.84
C ALA A 60 -13.88 14.54 -5.11
N GLY A 61 -14.80 13.83 -5.78
CA GLY A 61 -14.47 12.94 -6.90
C GLY A 61 -13.58 11.76 -6.47
N LEU A 62 -13.73 11.30 -5.23
CA LEU A 62 -13.00 10.21 -4.62
C LEU A 62 -13.95 9.08 -4.23
N ASP A 63 -13.40 7.92 -3.90
CA ASP A 63 -14.11 6.77 -3.36
C ASP A 63 -14.02 6.75 -1.83
N LEU A 64 -15.09 6.30 -1.18
CA LEU A 64 -15.11 6.04 0.26
C LEU A 64 -14.66 4.59 0.51
N LEU A 65 -13.58 4.39 1.26
CA LEU A 65 -13.06 3.07 1.55
C LEU A 65 -12.93 2.84 3.05
N CYS A 66 -13.51 1.78 3.58
CA CYS A 66 -13.27 1.38 4.97
C CYS A 66 -11.92 0.68 5.06
N VAL A 67 -11.01 1.24 5.87
CA VAL A 67 -9.68 0.67 6.14
C VAL A 67 -9.65 -0.09 7.45
N ALA A 68 -10.61 0.16 8.35
CA ALA A 68 -10.73 -0.58 9.61
C ALA A 68 -12.19 -0.81 9.98
N PRO A 69 -12.84 -1.85 9.39
CA PRO A 69 -14.20 -2.25 9.74
C PRO A 69 -14.37 -2.69 11.21
N LEU A 70 -13.31 -3.18 11.85
CA LEU A 70 -13.35 -3.65 13.24
C LEU A 70 -13.22 -2.52 14.29
N ALA A 71 -12.90 -1.30 13.86
CA ALA A 71 -12.77 -0.16 14.77
C ALA A 71 -14.14 0.34 15.24
N THR A 72 -14.19 0.95 16.42
CA THR A 72 -15.41 1.57 16.96
C THR A 72 -15.18 3.08 17.19
N PRO A 73 -15.72 3.98 16.36
CA PRO A 73 -16.46 3.71 15.12
C PRO A 73 -15.55 3.21 13.96
N PRO A 74 -16.11 2.54 12.94
CA PRO A 74 -15.33 2.05 11.79
C PRO A 74 -14.63 3.19 11.06
N VAL A 75 -13.39 2.95 10.61
CA VAL A 75 -12.57 4.01 9.99
C VAL A 75 -12.63 3.93 8.48
N CYS A 76 -13.13 4.99 7.86
CA CYS A 76 -13.23 5.16 6.42
C CYS A 76 -12.32 6.29 5.94
N LYS A 77 -11.74 6.14 4.75
CA LYS A 77 -10.84 7.12 4.14
C LYS A 77 -11.30 7.44 2.72
N LEU A 78 -11.16 8.71 2.32
CA LEU A 78 -11.35 9.12 0.93
C LEU A 78 -10.09 8.77 0.12
N VAL A 79 -10.25 7.94 -0.89
CA VAL A 79 -9.15 7.44 -1.73
C VAL A 79 -9.57 7.39 -3.20
N ASN A 80 -8.61 7.43 -4.13
CA ASN A 80 -8.90 7.16 -5.54
C ASN A 80 -8.62 5.67 -5.84
N TYR A 81 -9.67 4.84 -5.84
CA TYR A 81 -9.52 3.40 -6.00
C TYR A 81 -8.93 3.02 -7.37
N TYR A 82 -9.31 3.76 -8.42
CA TYR A 82 -8.85 3.52 -9.79
C TYR A 82 -7.32 3.66 -9.94
N GLN A 83 -6.74 4.71 -9.36
CA GLN A 83 -5.28 4.95 -9.36
C GLN A 83 -4.52 3.83 -8.64
N ILE A 84 -5.00 3.42 -7.47
CA ILE A 84 -4.37 2.39 -6.63
C ILE A 84 -4.33 1.05 -7.39
N SER A 85 -5.43 0.66 -8.03
CA SER A 85 -5.51 -0.59 -8.80
C SER A 85 -4.50 -0.64 -9.96
N LYS A 86 -4.27 0.49 -10.65
CA LYS A 86 -3.31 0.59 -11.75
C LYS A 86 -1.86 0.54 -11.26
N GLN A 87 -1.55 1.25 -10.17
CA GLN A 87 -0.21 1.27 -9.64
C GLN A 87 0.22 -0.10 -9.09
N GLN A 88 -0.69 -0.83 -8.43
CA GLN A 88 -0.41 -2.20 -7.97
C GLN A 88 -0.15 -3.15 -9.15
N LYS A 89 -0.92 -3.05 -10.25
CA LYS A 89 -0.68 -3.86 -11.46
C LYS A 89 0.68 -3.60 -12.10
N ARG A 90 1.18 -2.35 -12.04
CA ARG A 90 2.53 -2.00 -12.53
C ARG A 90 3.64 -2.54 -11.61
N LYS A 91 3.48 -2.39 -10.29
CA LYS A 91 4.47 -2.89 -9.30
C LYS A 91 4.63 -4.42 -9.30
N LYS A 92 3.58 -5.18 -9.62
CA LYS A 92 3.65 -6.64 -9.77
C LYS A 92 4.42 -7.08 -11.03
N LYS A 93 4.44 -6.27 -12.09
CA LYS A 93 5.21 -6.57 -13.31
C LYS A 93 6.70 -6.28 -13.11
N ASP A 94 7.02 -5.15 -12.48
CA ASP A 94 8.41 -4.71 -12.23
C ASP A 94 9.19 -5.65 -11.30
N GLN A 95 8.52 -6.22 -10.28
CA GLN A 95 9.13 -7.20 -9.38
C GLN A 95 9.41 -8.54 -10.06
N LYS A 96 8.64 -8.91 -11.09
CA LYS A 96 8.86 -10.17 -11.81
C LYS A 96 10.06 -10.09 -12.76
N GLU A 97 10.40 -8.90 -13.26
CA GLU A 97 11.60 -8.70 -14.10
C GLU A 97 12.89 -8.59 -13.28
N LYS A 98 12.86 -7.97 -12.09
CA LYS A 98 14.06 -7.79 -11.26
C LYS A 98 14.57 -9.05 -10.55
N ALA A 99 13.76 -10.11 -10.48
CA ALA A 99 14.18 -11.38 -9.88
C ALA A 99 14.94 -12.29 -10.86
N ILE A 100 14.87 -12.06 -12.18
CA ILE A 100 15.35 -13.02 -13.20
C ILE A 100 16.73 -12.64 -13.75
N ASN A 101 17.18 -11.38 -13.58
CA ASN A 101 18.49 -10.92 -14.09
C ASN A 101 19.70 -11.16 -13.16
N ILE A 102 19.55 -11.88 -12.04
CA ILE A 102 20.67 -12.16 -11.12
C ILE A 102 21.34 -13.52 -11.43
N SER A 103 20.91 -14.27 -12.46
CA SER A 103 21.41 -15.66 -12.65
C SER A 103 21.79 -16.06 -14.08
N PHE A 104 22.08 -15.15 -15.01
CA PHE A 104 22.40 -15.57 -16.39
C PHE A 104 23.53 -14.81 -17.10
N ASN A 105 24.65 -14.49 -16.44
CA ASN A 105 25.92 -14.26 -17.19
C ASN A 105 27.24 -14.37 -16.38
N ILE A 106 27.42 -15.40 -15.55
CA ILE A 106 28.80 -15.85 -15.27
C ILE A 106 29.03 -17.13 -16.06
N GLU A 107 29.46 -16.89 -17.29
CA GLU A 107 30.01 -17.86 -18.21
C GLU A 107 31.10 -18.68 -17.53
N LYS A 108 31.02 -19.99 -17.81
CA LYS A 108 32.05 -20.97 -17.52
C LYS A 108 33.35 -20.58 -18.20
N ASN A 109 34.36 -20.19 -17.44
CA ASN A 109 35.74 -20.52 -17.81
C ASN A 109 36.37 -21.32 -16.67
N ASP A 110 36.06 -22.61 -16.74
CA ASP A 110 36.68 -23.71 -16.02
C ASP A 110 38.13 -23.91 -16.52
N LEU A 111 38.90 -24.74 -15.82
CA LEU A 111 40.22 -25.28 -16.18
C LEU A 111 41.46 -24.48 -15.74
N GLU A 112 41.86 -24.76 -14.49
CA GLU A 112 43.12 -25.44 -14.18
C GLU A 112 44.33 -25.20 -15.11
N VAL A 113 45.36 -24.50 -14.61
CA VAL A 113 46.77 -24.80 -14.95
C VAL A 113 47.63 -24.73 -13.70
N LYS A 114 47.87 -25.92 -13.15
CA LYS A 114 49.09 -26.43 -12.50
C LYS A 114 50.33 -25.51 -12.43
N LEU A 115 51.00 -25.64 -11.28
CA LEU A 115 52.46 -25.63 -11.02
C LEU A 115 53.16 -24.31 -10.61
N ASN A 116 53.69 -24.37 -9.38
CA ASN A 116 55.01 -23.94 -8.92
C ASN A 116 55.61 -22.59 -9.40
N LYS A 117 55.90 -21.73 -8.41
CA LYS A 117 57.21 -21.06 -8.16
C LYS A 117 57.05 -20.19 -6.90
N VAL A 118 57.57 -20.58 -5.73
CA VAL A 118 58.90 -20.22 -5.20
C VAL A 118 59.29 -18.75 -5.46
N HIS A 119 59.03 -17.87 -4.48
CA HIS A 119 59.81 -16.72 -4.00
C HIS A 119 58.86 -15.80 -3.19
N GLY A 120 59.12 -15.40 -1.95
CA GLY A 120 60.26 -15.59 -1.05
C GLY A 120 59.90 -15.12 0.36
#